data_AF-A0A534QQ84-F1
#
_entry.id   AF-A0A534QQ84-F1
#
_cell.length_a   1.000
_cell.length_b   1.000
_cell.length_c   1.000
_cell.angle_alpha   90.00
_cell.angle_beta   90.00
_cell.angle_gamma   90.00
#
_symmetry.space_group_name_H-M   'P 1'
#
loop_
_entity.id
_entity.type
_entity.pdbx_description
1 polymer ?
#
loop_
_entity_poly.entity_id
_entity_poly.type
_entity_poly.pdbx_seq_one_letter_code
_entity_poly.pdbx_strand_id
1 'polypeptide(L)'
;MSVRSSPTRVTFADGGPAATPITHSDRFVLIDRELRIRGYYHGGDAADVARLAQDAHFLSGGEAVIPFTALPALNATLNGASAILLAAGYLAIRRRRVRTHRACMAAAFGTSIVFLISYLTYHLQAGTTRFPGHGWLRPVYFTLLGTHTVLAACIPPLASVTLGFALRGRFTKHARLARWTLPAWFYVSVTGVVIYLVLYHLYAPA
;
A
#
# COMPACT_ATOMS: atom_id res chain seq x y z
N MET A 1 34.48 37.53 21.52
CA MET A 1 33.09 37.10 21.31
C MET A 1 32.81 35.99 22.34
N SER A 2 32.20 36.34 23.47
CA SER A 2 32.08 35.45 24.64
C SER A 2 30.87 34.53 24.46
N VAL A 3 31.11 33.23 24.27
CA VAL A 3 30.07 32.21 24.24
C VAL A 3 29.68 31.91 25.69
N ARG A 4 28.55 32.46 26.15
CA ARG A 4 27.91 32.00 27.39
C ARG A 4 27.42 30.58 27.18
N SER A 5 28.09 29.61 27.80
CA SER A 5 27.50 28.29 28.03
C SER A 5 26.36 28.45 29.05
N SER A 6 25.12 28.18 28.61
CA SER A 6 23.98 28.05 29.52
C SER A 6 24.23 26.88 30.47
N PRO A 7 23.91 27.00 31.77
CA PRO A 7 24.13 25.92 32.73
C PRO A 7 23.25 24.72 32.37
N THR A 8 23.88 23.55 32.21
CA THR A 8 23.22 22.25 32.01
C THR A 8 22.20 22.03 33.14
N ARG A 9 20.92 21.96 32.80
CA ARG A 9 19.84 21.73 33.77
C ARG A 9 19.79 20.24 34.07
N VAL A 10 20.17 19.87 35.28
CA VAL A 10 20.14 18.48 35.78
C VAL A 10 18.75 18.21 36.37
N THR A 11 18.06 17.18 35.90
CA THR A 11 16.80 16.70 36.46
C THR A 11 17.04 15.46 37.32
N PHE A 12 16.35 15.37 38.45
CA PHE A 12 16.47 14.26 39.40
C PHE A 12 15.24 13.36 39.28
N ALA A 13 15.43 12.05 39.49
CA ALA A 13 14.31 11.11 39.58
C ALA A 13 13.65 11.21 40.97
N ASP A 14 12.34 11.35 41.03
CA ASP A 14 11.60 11.42 42.29
C ASP A 14 11.64 10.04 43.00
N GLY A 15 12.34 9.97 44.14
CA GLY A 15 12.19 8.88 45.12
C GLY A 15 13.27 7.77 45.16
N GLY A 16 14.41 7.91 44.47
CA GLY A 16 15.54 6.97 44.58
C GLY A 16 16.65 7.45 45.55
N PRO A 17 17.48 6.55 46.13
CA PRO A 17 18.64 6.96 46.94
C PRO A 17 19.57 7.83 46.10
N ALA A 18 20.25 8.81 46.73
CA ALA A 18 21.15 9.78 46.10
C ALA A 18 22.39 9.11 45.48
N ALA A 19 22.20 8.39 44.38
CA ALA A 19 23.23 7.68 43.64
C ALA A 19 23.53 8.47 42.36
N THR A 20 24.73 9.06 42.32
CA THR A 20 25.47 9.58 41.15
C THR A 20 24.65 10.32 40.09
N PRO A 21 24.90 11.62 39.84
CA PRO A 21 24.28 12.32 38.70
C PRO A 21 24.59 11.55 37.42
N ILE A 22 23.61 10.87 36.85
CA ILE A 22 23.76 10.20 35.56
C ILE A 22 23.60 11.29 34.51
N THR A 23 24.71 11.90 34.12
CA THR A 23 24.77 12.83 33.00
C THR A 23 24.49 12.06 31.71
N HIS A 24 23.25 12.11 31.24
CA HIS A 24 22.86 11.60 29.93
C HIS A 24 22.48 12.77 29.03
N SER A 25 22.75 12.63 27.74
CA SER A 25 22.35 13.62 26.74
C SER A 25 20.84 13.50 26.52
N ASP A 26 20.08 14.54 26.86
CA ASP A 26 18.66 14.66 26.53
C ASP A 26 18.42 15.14 25.09
N ARG A 27 19.50 15.27 24.30
CA ARG A 27 19.42 15.73 22.92
C ARG A 27 18.95 14.64 21.96
N PHE A 28 17.86 14.94 21.26
CA PHE A 28 17.37 14.24 20.09
C PHE A 28 17.90 14.89 18.82
N VAL A 29 18.24 14.06 17.83
CA VAL A 29 18.62 14.52 16.49
C VAL A 29 17.55 14.07 15.52
N LEU A 30 16.96 15.02 14.79
CA LEU A 30 16.05 14.70 13.71
C LEU A 30 16.88 14.45 12.45
N ILE A 31 16.82 13.22 11.93
CA ILE A 31 17.51 12.82 10.70
C ILE A 31 16.43 12.49 9.67
N ASP A 32 16.57 13.03 8.46
CA ASP A 32 15.65 12.73 7.36
C ASP A 32 15.99 11.39 6.67
N ARG A 33 15.16 10.97 5.70
CA ARG A 33 15.34 9.70 4.99
C ARG A 33 16.60 9.68 4.11
N GLU A 34 17.12 10.84 3.75
CA GLU A 34 18.37 11.04 3.00
C GLU A 34 19.60 11.07 3.92
N LEU A 35 19.44 10.70 5.20
CA LEU A 35 20.47 10.66 6.23
C LEU A 35 21.07 12.04 6.55
N ARG A 36 20.32 13.12 6.31
CA ARG A 36 20.73 14.49 6.65
C ARG A 36 20.16 14.89 8.00
N ILE A 37 21.01 15.51 8.81
CA ILE A 37 20.62 16.06 10.11
C ILE A 37 19.82 17.35 9.87
N ARG A 38 18.56 17.34 10.30
CA ARG A 38 17.62 18.46 10.16
C ARG A 38 17.63 19.40 11.36
N GLY A 39 17.92 18.87 12.55
CA GLY A 39 17.96 19.68 13.76
C GLY A 39 18.36 18.89 15.00
N TYR A 40 18.66 19.62 16.07
CA TYR A 40 18.94 19.11 17.42
C TYR A 40 17.91 19.69 18.38
N TYR A 41 17.35 18.85 19.24
CA TYR A 41 16.25 19.20 20.15
C TYR A 41 16.52 18.63 21.53
N HIS A 42 16.11 19.31 22.59
CA HIS A 42 16.32 18.86 23.98
C HIS A 42 15.02 18.28 24.54
N GLY A 43 15.07 17.05 25.02
CA GLY A 43 13.94 16.36 25.66
C GLY A 43 13.45 17.03 26.94
N GLY A 44 14.33 17.76 27.64
CA GLY A 44 13.99 18.48 28.86
C GLY A 44 13.24 19.81 28.65
N ASP A 45 13.08 20.28 27.41
CA ASP A 45 12.37 21.52 27.09
C ASP A 45 11.12 21.23 26.25
N ALA A 46 9.94 21.46 26.84
CA ALA A 46 8.65 21.23 26.19
C ALA A 46 8.46 22.03 24.89
N ALA A 47 9.05 23.23 24.79
CA ALA A 47 9.00 24.01 23.56
C ALA A 47 9.83 23.38 22.44
N ASP A 48 10.96 22.77 22.80
CA ASP A 48 11.87 22.12 21.85
C ASP A 48 11.29 20.77 21.39
N VAL A 49 10.63 20.03 22.27
CA VAL A 49 9.85 18.83 21.93
C VAL A 49 8.68 19.16 21.00
N ALA A 50 7.99 20.27 21.22
CA ALA A 50 6.91 20.72 20.33
C ALA A 50 7.43 21.09 18.93
N ARG A 51 8.61 21.73 18.84
CA ARG A 51 9.29 22.01 17.57
C ARG A 51 9.73 20.72 16.86
N LEU A 52 10.30 19.76 17.59
CA LEU A 52 10.65 18.45 17.05
C LEU A 52 9.43 17.76 16.44
N ALA A 53 8.29 17.77 17.13
CA ALA A 53 7.05 17.20 16.63
C ALA A 53 6.57 17.94 15.37
N GLN A 54 6.59 19.27 15.36
CA GLN A 54 6.19 20.07 14.21
C GLN A 54 7.09 19.83 12.98
N ASP A 55 8.41 19.79 13.18
CA ASP A 55 9.38 19.54 12.12
C ASP A 55 9.26 18.11 11.59
N ALA A 56 9.05 17.13 12.47
CA ALA A 56 8.77 15.74 12.08
C ALA A 56 7.45 15.65 11.28
N HIS A 57 6.40 16.37 11.69
CA HIS A 57 5.15 16.44 10.95
C HIS A 57 5.29 17.14 9.60
N PHE A 58 6.11 18.19 9.49
CA PHE A 58 6.37 18.88 8.22
C PHE A 58 7.15 17.99 7.24
N LEU A 59 8.17 17.28 7.73
CA LEU A 59 8.91 16.28 6.96
C LEU A 59 8.03 15.09 6.55
N SER A 60 7.07 14.71 7.40
CA SER A 60 6.12 13.62 7.12
C SER A 60 4.94 14.05 6.24
N GLY A 61 4.54 15.33 6.29
CA GLY A 61 3.31 15.86 5.69
C GLY A 61 3.46 16.43 4.28
N GLY A 62 4.70 16.59 3.78
CA GLY A 62 4.97 16.94 2.39
C GLY A 62 4.81 15.79 1.39
N GLU A 63 4.75 14.55 1.88
CA GLU A 63 4.39 13.38 1.09
C GLU A 63 2.89 13.10 1.30
N ALA A 64 2.04 13.50 0.34
CA ALA A 64 0.70 12.94 0.22
C ALA A 64 0.78 11.47 -0.24
N VAL A 65 1.50 10.66 0.51
CA VAL A 65 1.67 9.23 0.33
C VAL A 65 0.69 8.60 1.28
N ILE A 66 -0.31 7.91 0.71
CA ILE A 66 -1.29 7.13 1.46
C ILE A 66 -0.56 6.32 2.53
N PRO A 67 -0.96 6.41 3.81
CA PRO A 67 -0.23 5.77 4.90
C PRO A 67 -0.04 4.30 4.55
N PHE A 68 1.18 3.79 4.74
CA PHE A 68 1.59 2.46 4.27
C PHE A 68 0.65 1.34 4.76
N THR A 69 0.04 1.51 5.93
CA THR A 69 -0.97 0.62 6.52
C THR A 69 -2.32 0.62 5.78
N ALA A 70 -2.64 1.67 5.03
CA ALA A 70 -3.85 1.79 4.22
C ALA A 70 -3.69 1.25 2.79
N LEU A 71 -2.45 1.04 2.31
CA LEU A 71 -2.18 0.50 0.96
C LEU A 71 -2.81 -0.88 0.71
N PRO A 72 -2.82 -1.84 1.66
CA PRO A 72 -3.51 -3.12 1.46
C PRO A 72 -5.02 -2.98 1.30
N ALA A 73 -5.66 -2.10 2.08
CA ALA A 73 -7.09 -1.83 1.99
C ALA A 73 -7.43 -1.12 0.66
N LEU A 74 -6.59 -0.17 0.23
CA LEU A 74 -6.70 0.45 -1.08
C LEU A 74 -6.58 -0.59 -2.21
N ASN A 75 -5.60 -1.47 -2.13
CA ASN A 75 -5.41 -2.53 -3.12
C ASN A 75 -6.60 -3.50 -3.21
N ALA A 76 -7.20 -3.84 -2.06
CA ALA A 76 -8.41 -4.66 -2.01
C ALA A 76 -9.63 -3.94 -2.63
N THR A 77 -9.83 -2.67 -2.29
CA THR A 77 -10.93 -1.87 -2.85
C THR A 77 -10.79 -1.63 -4.35
N LEU A 78 -9.58 -1.39 -4.85
CA LEU A 78 -9.31 -1.29 -6.29
C LEU A 78 -9.61 -2.60 -7.03
N ASN A 79 -9.22 -3.74 -6.46
CA ASN A 79 -9.59 -5.06 -7.02
C ASN A 79 -11.10 -5.30 -6.99
N GLY A 80 -11.77 -4.98 -5.89
CA GLY A 80 -13.22 -5.07 -5.78
C GLY A 80 -13.94 -4.19 -6.80
N ALA A 81 -13.49 -2.95 -6.97
CA ALA A 81 -14.01 -2.04 -7.99
C ALA A 81 -13.81 -2.61 -9.41
N SER A 82 -12.63 -3.16 -9.70
CA SER A 82 -12.35 -3.82 -10.98
C SER A 82 -13.29 -5.01 -11.22
N ALA A 83 -13.53 -5.87 -10.21
CA ALA A 83 -14.46 -6.98 -10.31
C ALA A 83 -15.90 -6.52 -10.64
N ILE A 84 -16.37 -5.45 -9.98
CA ILE A 84 -17.69 -4.86 -10.24
C ILE A 84 -17.76 -4.30 -11.66
N LEU A 85 -16.74 -3.57 -12.11
CA LEU A 85 -16.67 -3.00 -13.47
C LEU A 85 -16.64 -4.09 -14.53
N LEU A 86 -15.90 -5.18 -14.32
CA LEU A 86 -15.86 -6.33 -15.22
C LEU A 86 -17.23 -7.03 -15.30
N ALA A 87 -17.90 -7.25 -14.17
CA ALA A 87 -19.24 -7.82 -14.13
C ALA A 87 -20.26 -6.92 -14.85
N ALA A 88 -20.23 -5.61 -14.59
CA ALA A 88 -21.08 -4.63 -15.26
C ALA A 88 -20.81 -4.57 -16.78
N GLY A 89 -19.54 -4.58 -17.18
CA GLY A 89 -19.14 -4.61 -18.59
C GLY A 89 -19.53 -5.90 -19.30
N TYR A 90 -19.50 -7.05 -18.61
CA TYR A 90 -19.99 -8.32 -19.11
C TYR A 90 -21.52 -8.32 -19.30
N LEU A 91 -22.25 -7.81 -18.32
CA LEU A 91 -23.70 -7.69 -18.41
C LEU A 91 -24.12 -6.71 -19.52
N ALA A 92 -23.38 -5.61 -19.69
CA ALA A 92 -23.61 -4.64 -20.75
C ALA A 92 -23.46 -5.27 -22.14
N ILE A 93 -22.41 -6.07 -22.39
CA ILE A 93 -22.23 -6.71 -23.71
C ILE A 93 -23.28 -7.80 -23.96
N ARG A 94 -23.71 -8.55 -22.93
CA ARG A 94 -24.84 -9.48 -23.04
C ARG A 94 -26.14 -8.77 -23.43
N ARG A 95 -26.34 -7.53 -22.97
CA ARG A 95 -27.46 -6.65 -23.35
C ARG A 95 -27.20 -5.86 -24.65
N ARG A 96 -26.14 -6.18 -25.40
CA ARG A 96 -25.69 -5.47 -26.62
C ARG A 96 -25.41 -3.97 -26.43
N ARG A 97 -25.20 -3.50 -25.19
CA ARG A 97 -24.86 -2.12 -24.86
C ARG A 97 -23.35 -1.88 -25.00
N VAL A 98 -22.88 -1.77 -26.25
CA VAL A 98 -21.44 -1.69 -26.57
C VAL A 98 -20.75 -0.47 -25.95
N ARG A 99 -21.41 0.70 -25.92
CA ARG A 99 -20.83 1.92 -25.33
C ARG A 99 -20.54 1.75 -23.84
N THR A 100 -21.50 1.22 -23.08
CA THR A 100 -21.35 0.92 -21.65
C THR A 100 -20.26 -0.13 -21.43
N HIS A 101 -20.24 -1.20 -22.23
CA HIS A 101 -19.19 -2.21 -22.16
C HIS A 101 -17.79 -1.59 -22.32
N ARG A 102 -17.58 -0.74 -23.34
CA ARG A 102 -16.29 -0.06 -23.56
C ARG A 102 -15.88 0.81 -22.38
N ALA A 103 -16.81 1.61 -21.84
CA ALA A 103 -16.55 2.46 -20.68
C ALA A 103 -16.15 1.63 -19.45
N CYS A 104 -16.89 0.55 -19.16
CA CYS A 104 -16.56 -0.36 -18.06
C CYS A 104 -15.20 -1.03 -18.23
N MET A 105 -14.86 -1.51 -19.43
CA MET A 105 -13.57 -2.17 -19.69
C MET A 105 -12.39 -1.20 -19.60
N ALA A 106 -12.55 0.05 -20.08
CA ALA A 106 -11.53 1.09 -19.94
C ALA A 106 -11.33 1.50 -18.48
N ALA A 107 -12.42 1.66 -17.73
CA ALA A 107 -12.36 1.94 -16.29
C ALA A 107 -11.69 0.79 -15.53
N ALA A 108 -12.09 -0.47 -15.78
CA ALA A 108 -11.48 -1.64 -15.14
C ALA A 108 -9.98 -1.75 -15.42
N PHE A 109 -9.57 -1.47 -16.66
CA PHE A 109 -8.17 -1.43 -17.06
C PHE A 109 -7.40 -0.35 -16.30
N GLY A 110 -7.94 0.87 -16.25
CA GLY A 110 -7.36 1.98 -15.49
C GLY A 110 -7.22 1.65 -14.00
N THR A 111 -8.28 1.13 -13.37
CA THR A 111 -8.25 0.69 -11.97
C THR A 111 -7.20 -0.40 -11.73
N SER A 112 -7.03 -1.33 -12.67
CA SER A 112 -6.03 -2.41 -12.58
C SER A 112 -4.59 -1.88 -12.69
N ILE A 113 -4.35 -0.84 -13.50
CA ILE A 113 -3.04 -0.17 -13.56
C ILE A 113 -2.75 0.53 -12.23
N VAL A 114 -3.72 1.27 -11.68
CA VAL A 114 -3.57 1.96 -10.39
C VAL A 114 -3.29 0.94 -9.28
N PHE A 115 -4.00 -0.18 -9.27
CA PHE A 115 -3.73 -1.30 -8.36
C PHE A 115 -2.30 -1.82 -8.52
N LEU A 116 -1.84 -2.08 -9.74
CA LEU A 116 -0.50 -2.63 -9.98
C LEU A 116 0.59 -1.68 -9.46
N ILE A 117 0.44 -0.38 -9.70
CA ILE A 117 1.37 0.64 -9.20
C ILE A 117 1.37 0.62 -7.67
N SER A 118 0.20 0.71 -7.04
CA SER A 118 0.07 0.71 -5.57
C SER A 118 0.61 -0.57 -4.93
N TYR A 119 0.34 -1.74 -5.53
CA TYR A 119 0.86 -3.03 -5.10
C TYR A 119 2.38 -3.09 -5.18
N LEU A 120 2.97 -2.64 -6.30
CA LEU A 120 4.42 -2.66 -6.46
C LEU A 120 5.10 -1.70 -5.47
N THR A 121 4.54 -0.50 -5.26
CA THR A 121 5.02 0.44 -4.24
C THR A 121 5.00 -0.19 -2.84
N TYR A 122 3.89 -0.85 -2.46
CA TYR A 122 3.80 -1.58 -1.20
C TYR A 122 4.85 -2.69 -1.12
N HIS A 123 5.00 -3.51 -2.17
CA HIS A 123 5.90 -4.66 -2.15
C HIS A 123 7.39 -4.27 -2.06
N LEU A 124 7.78 -3.17 -2.69
CA LEU A 124 9.16 -2.64 -2.62
C LEU A 124 9.52 -2.10 -1.23
N GLN A 125 8.53 -1.64 -0.47
CA GLN A 125 8.72 -1.00 0.84
C GLN A 125 8.46 -1.94 2.03
N ALA A 126 7.59 -2.93 1.88
CA ALA A 126 7.13 -3.82 2.96
C ALA A 126 8.18 -4.80 3.49
N GLY A 127 9.18 -5.16 2.68
CA GLY A 127 10.02 -6.32 2.97
C GLY A 127 9.21 -7.63 3.06
N THR A 128 9.89 -8.74 3.34
CA THR A 128 9.27 -10.08 3.33
C THR A 128 8.36 -10.27 4.55
N THR A 129 7.04 -10.13 4.40
CA THR A 129 6.07 -10.46 5.45
C THR A 129 6.05 -11.97 5.69
N ARG A 130 6.52 -12.40 6.87
CA ARG A 130 6.41 -13.80 7.31
C ARG A 130 4.98 -14.08 7.74
N PHE A 131 4.25 -14.87 6.97
CA PHE A 131 2.91 -15.33 7.33
C PHE A 131 2.98 -16.20 8.62
N PRO A 132 2.33 -15.82 9.73
CA PRO A 132 2.45 -16.51 11.02
C PRO A 132 1.53 -17.74 11.15
N GLY A 133 0.66 -18.01 10.16
CA GLY A 133 -0.30 -19.11 10.21
C GLY A 133 0.35 -20.50 10.18
N HIS A 134 -0.13 -21.40 11.05
CA HIS A 134 0.27 -22.82 11.14
C HIS A 134 -0.89 -23.71 10.64
N GLY A 135 -0.60 -24.89 10.08
CA GLY A 135 -1.60 -25.88 9.65
C GLY A 135 -2.02 -25.84 8.16
N TRP A 136 -3.16 -26.47 7.82
CA TRP A 136 -3.62 -26.70 6.44
C TRP A 136 -4.02 -25.41 5.68
N LEU A 137 -4.32 -24.32 6.39
CA LEU A 137 -4.63 -23.03 5.75
C LEU A 137 -3.41 -22.38 5.09
N ARG A 138 -2.19 -22.68 5.57
CA ARG A 138 -0.95 -22.11 5.06
C ARG A 138 -0.68 -22.50 3.59
N PRO A 139 -0.69 -23.79 3.19
CA PRO A 139 -0.53 -24.14 1.79
C PRO A 139 -1.66 -23.60 0.92
N VAL A 140 -2.91 -23.61 1.39
CA VAL A 140 -4.05 -23.03 0.65
C VAL A 140 -3.85 -21.54 0.36
N TYR A 141 -3.44 -20.77 1.38
CA TYR A 141 -3.14 -19.34 1.22
C TYR A 141 -2.00 -19.10 0.24
N PHE A 142 -0.89 -19.84 0.34
CA PHE A 142 0.24 -19.66 -0.58
C PHE A 142 -0.07 -20.13 -2.00
N THR A 143 -0.89 -21.16 -2.19
CA THR A 143 -1.37 -21.55 -3.53
C THR A 143 -2.29 -20.49 -4.11
N LEU A 144 -3.23 -19.95 -3.31
CA LEU A 144 -4.12 -18.88 -3.75
C LEU A 144 -3.33 -17.62 -4.10
N LEU A 145 -2.42 -17.20 -3.21
CA LEU A 145 -1.56 -16.03 -3.41
C LEU A 145 -0.64 -16.23 -4.63
N GLY A 146 0.02 -17.38 -4.74
CA GLY A 146 0.91 -17.69 -5.87
C GLY A 146 0.17 -17.68 -7.21
N THR A 147 -0.98 -18.35 -7.29
CA THR A 147 -1.80 -18.33 -8.52
C THR A 147 -2.30 -16.92 -8.83
N HIS A 148 -2.77 -16.17 -7.83
CA HIS A 148 -3.21 -14.80 -7.99
C HIS A 148 -2.08 -13.91 -8.54
N THR A 149 -0.89 -13.94 -7.94
CA THR A 149 0.24 -13.09 -8.36
C THR A 149 0.70 -13.38 -9.78
N VAL A 150 0.84 -14.66 -10.14
CA VAL A 150 1.24 -15.07 -11.50
C VAL A 150 0.21 -14.60 -12.53
N LEU A 151 -1.08 -14.86 -12.27
CA LEU A 151 -2.14 -14.40 -13.17
C LEU A 151 -2.20 -12.87 -13.22
N ALA A 152 -2.08 -12.18 -12.09
CA ALA A 152 -2.09 -10.72 -12.01
C ALA A 152 -0.96 -10.10 -12.85
N ALA A 153 0.22 -10.71 -12.93
CA ALA A 153 1.29 -10.27 -13.81
C ALA A 153 0.97 -10.49 -15.30
N CYS A 154 0.25 -11.56 -15.65
CA CYS A 154 -0.14 -11.87 -17.03
C CYS A 154 -1.35 -11.06 -17.53
N ILE A 155 -2.23 -10.57 -16.66
CA ILE A 155 -3.46 -9.86 -17.06
C ILE A 155 -3.18 -8.52 -17.76
N PRO A 156 -2.32 -7.60 -17.27
CA PRO A 156 -2.05 -6.33 -17.94
C PRO A 156 -1.61 -6.45 -19.40
N PRO A 157 -0.64 -7.30 -19.78
CA PRO A 157 -0.30 -7.45 -21.20
C PRO A 157 -1.45 -8.06 -22.00
N LEU A 158 -2.16 -9.05 -21.45
CA LEU A 158 -3.29 -9.69 -22.12
C LEU A 158 -4.47 -8.72 -22.35
N ALA A 159 -4.78 -7.89 -21.35
CA ALA A 159 -5.79 -6.86 -21.41
C ALA A 159 -5.41 -5.76 -22.43
N SER A 160 -4.13 -5.37 -22.47
CA SER A 160 -3.60 -4.42 -23.44
C SER A 160 -3.76 -4.91 -24.89
N VAL A 161 -3.44 -6.18 -25.16
CA VAL A 161 -3.66 -6.79 -26.48
C VAL A 161 -5.15 -6.87 -26.82
N THR A 162 -5.99 -7.25 -25.85
CA THR A 162 -7.44 -7.36 -26.02
C THR A 162 -8.07 -5.99 -26.35
N LEU A 163 -7.61 -4.93 -25.69
CA LEU A 163 -8.02 -3.55 -25.93
C LEU A 163 -7.50 -3.04 -27.29
N GLY A 164 -6.26 -3.35 -27.64
CA GLY A 164 -5.67 -3.03 -28.94
C GLY A 164 -6.45 -3.61 -30.12
N PHE A 165 -6.98 -4.83 -30.00
CA PHE A 165 -7.90 -5.38 -31.02
C PHE A 165 -9.22 -4.63 -31.10
N ALA A 166 -9.79 -4.18 -29.97
CA ALA A 166 -11.01 -3.39 -29.96
C ALA A 166 -10.80 -2.01 -30.61
N LEU A 167 -9.68 -1.34 -30.32
CA LEU A 167 -9.33 -0.04 -30.89
C LEU A 167 -9.10 -0.11 -32.41
N ARG A 168 -8.52 -1.21 -32.91
CA ARG A 168 -8.32 -1.46 -34.34
C ARG A 168 -9.57 -2.00 -35.06
N GLY A 169 -10.73 -2.04 -34.40
CA GLY A 169 -11.98 -2.55 -34.96
C GLY A 169 -11.99 -4.06 -35.25
N ARG A 170 -11.00 -4.83 -34.77
CA ARG A 170 -10.88 -6.28 -35.01
C ARG A 170 -11.69 -7.08 -33.99
N PHE A 171 -13.01 -6.91 -34.01
CA PHE A 171 -13.91 -7.46 -32.98
C PHE A 171 -13.93 -8.99 -32.91
N THR A 172 -13.70 -9.71 -34.01
CA THR A 172 -13.61 -11.18 -34.01
C THR A 172 -12.42 -11.68 -33.19
N LYS A 173 -11.25 -11.07 -33.39
CA LYS A 173 -10.02 -11.37 -32.63
C LYS A 173 -10.15 -10.92 -31.18
N HIS A 174 -10.72 -9.73 -30.95
CA HIS A 174 -11.05 -9.25 -29.60
C HIS A 174 -11.92 -10.26 -28.86
N ALA A 175 -13.05 -10.67 -29.44
CA ALA A 175 -13.97 -11.60 -28.83
C ALA A 175 -13.31 -12.95 -28.54
N ARG A 176 -12.44 -13.46 -29.44
CA ARG A 176 -11.71 -14.72 -29.25
C ARG A 176 -10.76 -14.68 -28.06
N LEU A 177 -10.06 -13.57 -27.86
CA LEU A 177 -9.14 -13.40 -26.74
C LEU A 177 -9.90 -13.10 -25.44
N ALA A 178 -10.92 -12.24 -25.51
CA ALA A 178 -11.72 -11.83 -24.37
C ALA A 178 -12.42 -12.99 -23.63
N ARG A 179 -12.70 -14.11 -24.31
CA ARG A 179 -13.27 -15.33 -23.68
C ARG A 179 -12.36 -15.91 -22.60
N TRP A 180 -11.06 -15.71 -22.75
CA TRP A 180 -10.03 -16.14 -21.80
C TRP A 180 -9.60 -15.01 -20.88
N THR A 181 -9.41 -13.80 -21.44
CA THR A 181 -9.02 -12.62 -20.67
C THR A 181 -10.03 -12.28 -19.59
N LEU A 182 -11.33 -12.28 -19.91
CA LEU A 182 -12.38 -11.86 -18.98
C LEU A 182 -12.50 -12.75 -17.74
N PRO A 183 -12.60 -14.09 -17.83
CA PRO A 183 -12.67 -14.94 -16.63
C PRO A 183 -11.37 -14.91 -15.82
N ALA A 184 -10.20 -14.90 -16.48
CA ALA A 184 -8.92 -14.82 -15.77
C ALA A 184 -8.77 -13.47 -15.03
N TRP A 185 -9.17 -12.36 -15.66
CA TRP A 185 -9.14 -11.04 -15.03
C TRP A 185 -10.12 -10.96 -13.87
N PHE A 186 -11.34 -11.48 -14.04
CA PHE A 186 -12.33 -11.54 -12.97
C PHE A 186 -11.85 -12.38 -11.79
N TYR A 187 -11.22 -13.54 -12.05
CA TYR A 187 -10.61 -14.39 -11.01
C TYR A 187 -9.59 -13.61 -10.18
N VAL A 188 -8.65 -12.92 -10.83
CA VAL A 188 -7.64 -12.11 -10.13
C VAL A 188 -8.29 -11.03 -9.27
N SER A 189 -9.26 -10.29 -9.82
CA SER A 189 -9.93 -9.22 -9.06
C SER A 189 -10.71 -9.72 -7.85
N VAL A 190 -11.39 -10.86 -7.94
CA VAL A 190 -12.12 -11.46 -6.79
C VAL A 190 -11.14 -12.02 -5.77
N THR A 191 -10.13 -12.77 -6.21
CA THR A 191 -9.15 -13.38 -5.30
C THR A 191 -8.31 -12.34 -4.57
N GLY A 192 -8.05 -11.17 -5.14
CA GLY A 192 -7.39 -10.05 -4.45
C GLY A 192 -8.17 -9.57 -3.22
N VAL A 193 -9.49 -9.46 -3.33
CA VAL A 193 -10.37 -9.13 -2.18
C VAL A 193 -10.36 -10.25 -1.14
N VAL A 194 -10.44 -11.51 -1.59
CA VAL A 194 -10.42 -12.68 -0.69
C VAL A 194 -9.12 -12.76 0.10
N ILE A 195 -7.98 -12.57 -0.56
CA ILE A 195 -6.66 -12.57 0.10
C ILE A 195 -6.60 -11.49 1.19
N TYR A 196 -7.11 -10.29 0.91
CA TYR A 196 -7.20 -9.21 1.89
C TYR A 196 -8.08 -9.59 3.10
N LEU A 197 -9.27 -10.13 2.85
CA LEU A 197 -10.18 -10.55 3.93
C LEU A 197 -9.58 -11.66 4.79
N VAL A 198 -8.91 -12.64 4.17
CA VAL A 198 -8.23 -13.72 4.89
C VAL A 198 -7.10 -13.17 5.77
N LEU A 199 -6.32 -12.22 5.26
CA LEU A 199 -5.17 -11.67 5.97
C LEU A 199 -5.57 -10.72 7.11
N TYR A 200 -6.59 -9.87 6.90
CA TYR A 200 -6.91 -8.77 7.82
C TYR A 200 -8.20 -8.94 8.64
N HIS A 201 -9.08 -9.89 8.30
CA HIS A 201 -10.31 -10.13 9.07
C HIS A 201 -10.37 -11.52 9.70
N LEU A 202 -9.81 -12.55 9.05
CA LEU A 202 -9.73 -13.89 9.62
C LEU A 202 -8.48 -14.11 10.50
N TYR A 203 -7.38 -13.42 10.20
CA TYR A 203 -6.10 -13.51 10.91
C TYR A 203 -5.56 -12.14 11.33
N ALA A 204 -6.45 -11.21 11.71
CA ALA A 204 -6.03 -9.94 12.28
C ALA A 204 -5.07 -10.20 13.46
N PRO A 205 -3.84 -9.66 13.45
CA PRO A 205 -3.05 -9.64 14.66
C PRO A 205 -3.81 -8.82 15.70
N ALA A 206 -4.11 -9.44 16.84
CA ALA A 206 -4.70 -8.77 18.00
C ALA A 206 -3.77 -7.66 18.53
#